data_AF-A0A3N2P5C3-F1
#
_entry.id   AF-A0A3N2P5C3-F1
#
_cell.length_a   1.000
_cell.length_b   1.000
_cell.length_c   1.000
_cell.angle_alpha   90.00
_cell.angle_beta   90.00
_cell.angle_gamma   90.00
#
_symmetry.space_group_name_H-M   'P 1'
#
loop_
_entity.id
_entity.type
_entity.pdbx_description
1 polymer ?
#
loop_
_entity_poly.entity_id
_entity_poly.type
_entity_poly.pdbx_seq_one_letter_code
_entity_poly.pdbx_strand_id
1 'polypeptide(L)'
;MAGAVAAVTGAAAGVVWIGRGALRWGRRIAHMVDDLTGEPARPGVPARPGLMERIGTIEGRLDGLDGRLDGLDARLGCLDGRLAAVEHELRPNSGSSLHDKVTRLAEAVAPER
;
A
#
# COMPACT_ATOMS: atom_id res chain seq x y z
N MET A 1 -21.52 2.75 -67.54
CA MET A 1 -22.36 2.58 -66.33
C MET A 1 -21.82 1.56 -65.32
N ALA A 2 -20.97 0.59 -65.69
CA ALA A 2 -20.46 -0.43 -64.76
C ALA A 2 -19.48 0.08 -63.66
N GLY A 3 -18.69 1.12 -63.93
CA GLY A 3 -17.68 1.62 -62.97
C GLY A 3 -18.26 2.37 -61.75
N ALA A 4 -19.41 3.02 -61.89
CA ALA A 4 -20.05 3.75 -60.79
C ALA A 4 -20.70 2.82 -59.76
N VAL A 5 -21.25 1.67 -60.22
CA VAL A 5 -21.89 0.68 -59.34
C VAL A 5 -20.86 -0.02 -58.46
N ALA A 6 -19.66 -0.32 -58.98
CA ALA A 6 -18.58 -0.96 -58.23
C ALA A 6 -17.97 -0.05 -57.13
N ALA A 7 -17.89 1.26 -57.37
CA ALA A 7 -17.37 2.21 -56.39
C ALA A 7 -18.32 2.39 -55.19
N VAL A 8 -19.62 2.43 -55.43
CA VAL A 8 -20.65 2.58 -54.39
C VAL A 8 -20.74 1.32 -53.52
N THR A 9 -20.65 0.12 -54.11
CA THR A 9 -20.65 -1.14 -53.33
C THR A 9 -19.39 -1.31 -52.50
N GLY A 10 -18.22 -0.92 -53.00
CA GLY A 10 -16.97 -0.92 -52.23
C GLY A 10 -17.02 0.02 -51.02
N ALA A 11 -17.54 1.23 -51.19
CA ALA A 11 -17.71 2.19 -50.10
C ALA A 11 -18.71 1.68 -49.04
N ALA A 12 -19.85 1.14 -49.45
CA ALA A 12 -20.84 0.55 -48.54
C ALA A 12 -20.26 -0.64 -47.76
N ALA A 13 -19.51 -1.52 -48.43
CA ALA A 13 -18.85 -2.66 -47.80
C ALA A 13 -17.79 -2.22 -46.77
N GLY A 14 -17.01 -1.17 -47.09
CA GLY A 14 -16.04 -0.58 -46.17
C GLY A 14 -16.69 -0.02 -44.91
N VAL A 15 -17.80 0.72 -45.05
CA VAL A 15 -18.57 1.25 -43.91
C VAL A 15 -19.10 0.12 -43.03
N VAL A 16 -19.65 -0.94 -43.63
CA VAL A 16 -20.15 -2.09 -42.87
C VAL A 16 -19.02 -2.84 -42.17
N TRP A 17 -17.86 -3.02 -42.81
CA TRP A 17 -16.71 -3.68 -42.22
C TRP A 17 -16.14 -2.89 -41.03
N ILE A 18 -15.94 -1.58 -41.20
CA ILE A 18 -15.50 -0.68 -40.12
C ILE A 18 -16.52 -0.66 -38.99
N GLY A 19 -17.82 -0.53 -39.31
CA GLY A 19 -18.89 -0.53 -38.33
C GLY A 19 -18.95 -1.82 -37.51
N ARG A 20 -18.80 -2.99 -38.15
CA ARG A 20 -18.73 -4.29 -37.46
C ARG A 20 -17.48 -4.42 -36.60
N GLY A 21 -16.34 -3.90 -37.05
CA GLY A 21 -15.11 -3.82 -36.27
C GLY A 21 -15.29 -2.96 -35.01
N ALA A 22 -15.86 -1.76 -35.17
CA ALA A 22 -16.16 -0.84 -34.09
C ALA A 22 -17.15 -1.45 -33.08
N LEU A 23 -18.22 -2.13 -33.54
CA LEU A 23 -19.17 -2.82 -32.66
C LEU A 23 -18.53 -3.99 -31.90
N ARG A 24 -17.58 -4.71 -32.53
CA ARG A 24 -16.81 -5.76 -31.84
C ARG A 24 -15.91 -5.18 -30.77
N TRP A 25 -15.28 -4.03 -31.03
CA TRP A 25 -14.42 -3.37 -30.05
C TRP A 25 -15.20 -2.68 -28.93
N GLY A 26 -16.35 -2.06 -29.24
CA GLY A 26 -17.23 -1.42 -28.26
C GLY A 26 -17.74 -2.36 -27.17
N ARG A 27 -18.05 -3.62 -27.53
CA ARG A 27 -18.41 -4.65 -26.52
C ARG A 27 -17.30 -4.92 -25.51
N ARG A 28 -16.03 -4.83 -25.94
CA ARG A 28 -14.88 -5.01 -25.04
C ARG A 28 -14.73 -3.84 -24.07
N ILE A 29 -14.99 -2.61 -24.53
CA ILE A 29 -14.99 -1.43 -23.65
C ILE A 29 -16.14 -1.51 -22.65
N ALA A 30 -17.35 -1.92 -23.08
CA ALA A 30 -18.48 -2.07 -22.17
C ALA A 30 -18.13 -2.99 -20.99
N HIS A 31 -17.56 -4.17 -21.27
CA HIS A 31 -17.13 -5.09 -20.21
C HIS A 31 -16.04 -4.49 -19.31
N MET A 32 -15.15 -3.65 -19.85
CA MET A 32 -14.12 -2.99 -19.06
C MET A 32 -14.73 -1.94 -18.13
N VAL A 33 -15.72 -1.17 -18.61
CA VAL A 33 -16.48 -0.24 -17.78
C VAL A 33 -17.21 -1.00 -16.67
N ASP A 34 -17.85 -2.13 -16.99
CA ASP A 34 -18.54 -2.98 -16.02
C ASP A 34 -17.57 -3.53 -14.95
N ASP A 35 -16.36 -3.94 -15.33
CA ASP A 35 -15.32 -4.38 -14.38
C ASP A 35 -14.76 -3.20 -13.53
N LEU A 36 -14.74 -1.99 -14.09
CA LEU A 36 -14.28 -0.77 -13.39
C LEU A 36 -15.30 -0.28 -12.36
N THR A 37 -16.58 -0.19 -12.74
CA THR A 37 -17.68 0.28 -11.87
C THR A 37 -18.21 -0.80 -10.95
N GLY A 38 -18.07 -2.07 -11.34
CA GLY A 38 -18.71 -3.20 -10.69
C GLY A 38 -20.13 -3.43 -11.20
N GLU A 39 -20.68 -4.59 -10.84
CA GLU A 39 -22.05 -4.96 -11.15
C GLU A 39 -22.92 -4.86 -9.89
N PRO A 40 -24.09 -4.19 -9.95
CA PRO A 40 -25.02 -4.13 -8.82
C PRO A 40 -25.58 -5.51 -8.50
N ALA A 41 -26.03 -5.68 -7.25
CA ALA A 41 -26.72 -6.90 -6.84
C ALA A 41 -27.97 -7.14 -7.69
N ARG A 42 -28.16 -8.38 -8.13
CA ARG A 42 -29.33 -8.85 -8.88
C ARG A 42 -30.00 -10.01 -8.12
N PRO A 43 -31.29 -10.29 -8.33
CA PRO A 43 -31.99 -11.34 -7.58
C PRO A 43 -31.25 -12.68 -7.63
N GLY A 44 -30.80 -13.17 -6.46
CA GLY A 44 -30.06 -14.43 -6.33
C GLY A 44 -28.55 -14.35 -6.63
N VAL A 45 -28.00 -13.19 -7.02
CA VAL A 45 -26.56 -13.02 -7.32
C VAL A 45 -26.02 -11.79 -6.57
N PRO A 46 -24.98 -11.94 -5.72
CA PRO A 46 -24.40 -10.82 -4.98
C PRO A 46 -23.76 -9.80 -5.92
N ALA A 47 -23.66 -8.55 -5.45
CA ALA A 47 -22.94 -7.50 -6.17
C ALA A 47 -21.47 -7.90 -6.40
N ARG A 48 -20.93 -7.55 -7.56
CA ARG A 48 -19.52 -7.76 -7.87
C ARG A 48 -18.80 -6.42 -7.73
N PRO A 49 -17.89 -6.27 -6.73
CA PRO A 49 -17.22 -5.00 -6.49
C PRO A 49 -16.35 -4.61 -7.68
N GLY A 50 -16.45 -3.35 -8.08
CA GLY A 50 -15.67 -2.79 -9.17
C GLY A 50 -14.19 -2.62 -8.80
N LEU A 51 -13.35 -2.37 -9.81
CA LEU A 51 -11.94 -2.06 -9.58
C LEU A 51 -11.75 -0.88 -8.63
N MET A 52 -12.58 0.17 -8.74
CA MET A 52 -12.45 1.37 -7.91
C MET A 52 -12.65 1.08 -6.42
N GLU A 53 -13.61 0.22 -6.08
CA GLU A 53 -13.87 -0.19 -4.70
C GLU A 53 -12.72 -1.04 -4.13
N ARG A 54 -12.17 -1.94 -4.97
CA ARG A 54 -11.01 -2.75 -4.61
C ARG A 54 -9.76 -1.89 -4.39
N ILE A 55 -9.55 -0.87 -5.23
CA ILE A 55 -8.46 0.09 -5.09
C ILE A 55 -8.64 0.89 -3.80
N GLY A 56 -9.83 1.43 -3.52
CA GLY A 56 -10.08 2.14 -2.26
C GLY A 56 -9.85 1.28 -1.02
N THR A 57 -10.18 -0.02 -1.09
CA THR A 57 -9.86 -0.98 -0.01
C THR A 57 -8.35 -1.15 0.16
N ILE A 58 -7.58 -1.17 -0.94
CA ILE A 58 -6.12 -1.27 -0.89
C ILE A 58 -5.53 0.02 -0.33
N GLU A 59 -5.99 1.18 -0.77
CA GLU A 59 -5.58 2.50 -0.26
C GLU A 59 -5.78 2.60 1.26
N GLY A 60 -6.98 2.28 1.76
CA GLY A 60 -7.22 2.30 3.21
C GLY A 60 -6.36 1.30 4.00
N ARG A 61 -5.97 0.17 3.39
CA ARG A 61 -5.01 -0.76 4.00
C ARG A 61 -3.59 -0.19 4.01
N LEU A 62 -3.20 0.57 3.00
CA LEU A 62 -1.90 1.24 2.93
C LEU A 62 -1.83 2.36 3.99
N ASP A 63 -2.86 3.19 4.10
CA ASP A 63 -2.95 4.21 5.16
C ASP A 63 -2.84 3.58 6.57
N GLY A 64 -3.51 2.44 6.77
CA GLY A 64 -3.41 1.67 8.00
C GLY A 64 -2.02 1.04 8.25
N LEU A 65 -1.26 0.74 7.19
CA LEU A 65 0.13 0.30 7.32
C LEU A 65 1.06 1.46 7.66
N ASP A 66 0.87 2.63 7.04
CA ASP A 66 1.65 3.83 7.32
C ASP A 66 1.49 4.24 8.79
N GLY A 67 0.26 4.29 9.32
CA GLY A 67 0.03 4.59 10.74
C GLY A 67 0.64 3.55 11.69
N ARG A 68 0.77 2.29 11.27
CA ARG A 68 1.47 1.25 12.06
C ARG A 68 2.99 1.45 12.04
N LEU A 69 3.56 1.89 10.92
CA LEU A 69 4.98 2.21 10.80
C LEU A 69 5.34 3.42 11.66
N ASP A 70 4.55 4.49 11.62
CA ASP A 70 4.72 5.65 12.52
C ASP A 70 4.70 5.24 14.00
N GLY A 71 3.77 4.33 14.36
CA GLY A 71 3.69 3.79 15.72
C GLY A 71 4.89 2.93 16.11
N LEU A 72 5.51 2.23 15.16
CA LEU A 72 6.74 1.48 15.39
C LEU A 72 7.94 2.41 15.57
N ASP A 73 8.07 3.45 14.74
CA ASP A 73 9.15 4.44 14.83
C ASP A 73 9.12 5.17 16.17
N ALA A 74 7.94 5.58 16.64
CA ALA A 74 7.78 6.20 17.96
C ALA A 74 8.21 5.26 19.11
N ARG A 75 7.88 3.96 19.00
CA ARG A 75 8.28 2.96 19.99
C ARG A 75 9.78 2.71 19.98
N LEU A 76 10.39 2.62 18.80
CA LEU A 76 11.83 2.45 18.67
C LEU A 76 12.58 3.67 19.23
N GLY A 77 12.14 4.89 18.93
CA GLY A 77 12.71 6.10 19.53
C GLY A 77 12.62 6.13 21.06
N CYS A 78 11.50 5.66 21.63
CA CYS A 78 11.36 5.51 23.08
C CYS A 78 12.34 4.46 23.65
N LEU A 79 12.51 3.32 22.97
CA LEU A 79 13.45 2.29 23.37
C LEU A 79 14.91 2.79 23.30
N ASP A 80 15.28 3.52 22.26
CA ASP A 80 16.61 4.11 22.12
C ASP A 80 16.91 5.07 23.29
N GLY A 81 15.95 5.93 23.67
CA GLY A 81 16.11 6.80 24.83
C GLY A 81 16.28 6.04 26.15
N ARG A 82 15.53 4.95 26.33
CA ARG A 82 15.69 4.08 27.52
C ARG A 82 17.03 3.36 27.52
N LEU A 83 17.49 2.86 26.38
CA LEU A 83 18.80 2.21 26.25
C LEU A 83 19.93 3.21 26.52
N ALA A 84 19.83 4.45 26.04
CA ALA A 84 20.80 5.49 26.34
C ALA A 84 20.88 5.79 27.85
N ALA A 85 19.74 5.82 28.54
CA ALA A 85 19.72 5.99 30.00
C ALA A 85 20.35 4.79 30.74
N VAL A 86 20.10 3.57 30.28
CA VAL A 86 20.74 2.37 30.85
C VAL A 86 22.25 2.38 30.61
N GLU A 87 22.69 2.74 29.39
CA GLU A 87 24.11 2.87 29.07
C GLU A 87 24.81 3.89 29.98
N HIS A 88 24.15 5.01 30.26
CA HIS A 88 24.65 6.06 31.16
C HIS A 88 24.91 5.55 32.58
N GLU A 89 24.06 4.65 33.10
CA GLU A 89 24.20 4.08 34.44
C GLU A 89 25.25 2.95 34.52
N LEU A 90 25.49 2.25 33.41
CA LEU A 90 26.43 1.12 33.36
C LEU A 90 27.86 1.55 33.05
N ARG A 91 28.07 2.72 32.46
CA ARG A 91 29.41 3.25 32.19
C ARG A 91 29.92 4.09 33.36
N PRO A 92 31.25 4.19 33.55
CA PRO A 92 31.83 5.17 34.46
C PRO A 92 31.38 6.58 34.05
N ASN A 93 30.76 7.32 34.96
CA ASN A 93 30.18 8.63 34.69
C ASN A 93 30.41 9.57 35.88
N SER A 94 31.68 9.93 36.06
CA SER A 94 32.14 10.93 37.03
C SER A 94 31.65 10.72 38.46
N GLY A 95 31.41 9.48 38.88
CA GLY A 95 31.02 9.12 40.25
C GLY A 95 29.51 9.05 40.49
N SER A 96 28.68 9.37 39.49
CA SER A 96 27.23 9.50 39.62
C SER A 96 26.45 8.26 39.18
N SER A 97 27.04 7.45 38.29
CA SER A 97 26.39 6.24 37.76
C SER A 97 26.38 5.10 38.77
N LEU A 98 25.49 4.13 38.55
CA LEU A 98 25.47 2.87 39.29
C LEU A 98 26.82 2.14 39.24
N HIS A 99 27.49 2.12 38.09
CA HIS A 99 28.83 1.54 37.96
C HIS A 99 29.80 2.14 39.00
N ASP A 100 29.90 3.48 39.06
CA ASP A 100 30.83 4.14 39.98
C ASP A 100 30.45 3.93 41.45
N LYS A 101 29.14 3.89 41.75
CA LYS A 101 28.64 3.58 43.09
C LYS A 101 29.01 2.15 43.51
N VAL A 102 28.90 1.19 42.60
CA VAL A 102 29.26 -0.22 42.85
C VAL A 102 30.77 -0.36 43.04
N THR A 103 31.60 0.27 42.20
CA THR A 103 33.06 0.26 42.35
C THR A 103 33.48 0.84 43.70
N ARG A 104 32.91 1.99 44.10
CA ARG A 104 33.17 2.60 45.41
C ARG A 104 32.77 1.68 46.58
N LEU A 105 31.63 0.98 46.46
CA LEU A 105 31.20 0.04 47.50
C LEU A 105 32.14 -1.18 47.56
N ALA A 106 32.56 -1.71 46.42
CA ALA A 106 33.50 -2.83 46.36
C ALA A 106 34.82 -2.47 47.05
N GLU A 107 35.35 -1.27 46.81
CA GLU A 107 36.53 -0.74 47.50
C GLU A 107 36.31 -0.56 49.01
N ALA A 108 35.13 -0.09 49.44
CA ALA A 108 34.82 0.12 50.85
C ALA A 108 34.61 -1.19 51.63
N VAL A 109 34.16 -2.27 50.96
CA VAL A 109 33.91 -3.58 51.57
C VAL A 109 35.15 -4.47 51.56
N ALA A 110 36.05 -4.28 50.59
CA ALA A 110 37.35 -4.92 50.53
C ALA A 110 38.49 -3.88 50.61
N PRO A 111 38.58 -3.08 51.68
CA PRO A 111 39.79 -2.29 51.91
C PRO A 111 40.90 -3.31 52.13
N GLU A 112 41.94 -3.26 51.29
CA GLU A 112 43.05 -4.22 51.31
C GLU A 112 43.47 -4.57 52.75
N ARG A 113 43.63 -5.88 53.01
CA ARG A 113 44.49 -6.36 54.08
C ARG A 113 45.95 -6.13 53.73
#